data_AF-A0A353A0P3-F1
#
_entry.id   AF-A0A353A0P3-F1
#
_cell.length_a   1.000
_cell.length_b   1.000
_cell.length_c   1.000
_cell.angle_alpha   90.00
_cell.angle_beta   90.00
_cell.angle_gamma   90.00
#
_symmetry.space_group_name_H-M   'P 1'
#
loop_
_entity.id
_entity.type
_entity.pdbx_description
1 polymer ?
#
loop_
_entity_poly.entity_id
_entity_poly.type
_entity_poly.pdbx_seq_one_letter_code
_entity_poly.pdbx_strand_id
1 'polypeptide(L)'
;FLADNFGFWGDVQVDDEQTARLQRSFQRVLEGKGVDSKSLYQKDNEFAGTIKRVMSECAQVGWMSGGHSDGYVPCFAIGVGAEQIHGRIDNTEIPLAMAKAAGWQVR
;
A
#
# COMPACT_ATOMS: atom_id res chain seq x y z
N PHE A 1 -14.52 -15.72 11.38
CA PHE A 1 -13.24 -15.13 10.93
C PHE A 1 -13.43 -13.83 10.18
N LEU A 2 -14.03 -13.80 8.97
CA LEU A 2 -14.15 -12.55 8.20
C LEU A 2 -14.98 -11.46 8.89
N ALA A 3 -16.15 -11.82 9.43
CA ALA A 3 -16.95 -10.90 10.26
C ALA A 3 -16.13 -10.40 11.46
N ASP A 4 -15.52 -11.31 12.23
CA ASP A 4 -14.82 -10.97 13.47
C ASP A 4 -13.55 -10.13 13.28
N ASN A 5 -12.84 -10.29 12.16
CA ASN A 5 -11.53 -9.68 11.94
C ASN A 5 -11.55 -8.50 10.94
N PHE A 6 -12.56 -8.46 10.07
CA PHE A 6 -12.69 -7.42 9.05
C PHE A 6 -14.02 -6.65 9.12
N GLY A 7 -14.93 -7.04 10.02
CA GLY A 7 -16.25 -6.40 10.16
C GLY A 7 -17.22 -6.69 9.02
N PHE A 8 -16.90 -7.64 8.14
CA PHE A 8 -17.73 -7.92 6.95
C PHE A 8 -19.15 -8.33 7.34
N TRP A 9 -20.13 -7.80 6.61
CA TRP A 9 -21.58 -7.94 6.83
C TRP A 9 -22.10 -7.29 8.12
N GLY A 10 -21.23 -6.65 8.91
CA GLY A 10 -21.57 -5.88 10.11
C GLY A 10 -21.15 -4.43 9.92
N ASP A 11 -20.03 -4.04 10.50
CA ASP A 11 -19.51 -2.66 10.40
C ASP A 11 -19.10 -2.30 8.97
N VAL A 12 -18.62 -3.28 8.20
CA VAL A 12 -18.29 -3.15 6.78
C VAL A 12 -19.39 -3.81 5.96
N GLN A 13 -20.18 -2.98 5.28
CA GLN A 13 -21.23 -3.44 4.38
C GLN A 13 -20.60 -4.08 3.14
N VAL A 14 -20.96 -5.34 2.89
CA VAL A 14 -20.48 -6.15 1.75
C VAL A 14 -21.71 -6.59 0.98
N ASP A 15 -21.77 -6.28 -0.31
CA ASP A 15 -22.92 -6.62 -1.15
C ASP A 15 -22.91 -8.10 -1.60
N ASP A 16 -23.96 -8.50 -2.31
CA ASP A 16 -24.13 -9.86 -2.81
C ASP A 16 -23.07 -10.26 -3.82
N GLU A 17 -22.61 -9.33 -4.66
CA GLU A 17 -21.58 -9.61 -5.68
C GLU A 17 -20.21 -9.83 -5.03
N GLN A 18 -19.85 -8.98 -4.08
CA GLN A 18 -18.64 -9.09 -3.27
C GLN A 18 -18.67 -10.36 -2.42
N THR A 19 -19.81 -10.68 -1.80
CA THR A 19 -20.02 -11.93 -1.06
C THR A 19 -19.80 -13.15 -1.96
N ALA A 20 -20.40 -13.15 -3.16
CA ALA A 20 -20.22 -14.23 -4.13
C ALA A 20 -18.76 -14.36 -4.59
N ARG A 21 -18.03 -13.25 -4.75
CA ARG A 21 -16.58 -13.28 -5.06
C ARG A 21 -15.75 -13.88 -3.93
N LEU A 22 -16.04 -13.53 -2.68
CA LEU A 22 -15.37 -14.10 -1.50
C LEU A 22 -15.59 -15.61 -1.43
N GLN A 23 -16.83 -16.07 -1.61
CA GLN A 23 -17.16 -17.50 -1.62
C GLN A 23 -16.45 -18.25 -2.76
N ARG A 24 -16.47 -17.71 -3.98
CA ARG A 24 -15.81 -18.33 -5.14
C ARG A 24 -14.30 -18.47 -4.94
N SER A 25 -13.64 -17.39 -4.50
CA SER A 25 -12.18 -17.41 -4.30
C SER A 25 -11.77 -18.35 -3.16
N PHE A 26 -12.55 -18.41 -2.07
CA PHE A 26 -12.32 -19.36 -0.98
C PHE A 26 -12.41 -20.81 -1.48
N GLN A 27 -13.48 -21.14 -2.21
CA GLN A 27 -13.68 -22.49 -2.76
C GLN A 27 -12.56 -22.90 -3.71
N ARG A 28 -12.10 -21.99 -4.58
CA ARG A 28 -10.98 -22.25 -5.49
C ARG A 28 -9.69 -22.57 -4.75
N VAL A 29 -9.40 -21.85 -3.66
CA VAL A 29 -8.22 -22.15 -2.81
C VAL A 29 -8.34 -23.53 -2.18
N LEU A 30 -9.52 -23.90 -1.64
CA LEU A 30 -9.74 -25.24 -1.06
C LEU A 30 -9.59 -26.37 -2.10
N GLU A 31 -10.01 -26.14 -3.33
CA GLU A 31 -9.87 -27.10 -4.44
C GLU A 31 -8.45 -27.16 -5.03
N GLY A 32 -7.51 -26.36 -4.53
CA GLY A 32 -6.15 -26.27 -5.08
C GLY A 32 -6.09 -25.60 -6.46
N LYS A 33 -7.16 -24.89 -6.85
CA LYS A 33 -7.28 -24.17 -8.14
C LYS A 33 -7.02 -22.67 -8.00
N GLY A 34 -6.73 -22.20 -6.77
CA GLY A 34 -6.44 -20.81 -6.47
C GLY A 34 -5.21 -20.31 -7.23
N VAL A 35 -5.26 -19.08 -7.74
CA VAL A 35 -4.08 -18.42 -8.34
C VAL A 35 -3.45 -17.47 -7.33
N ASP A 36 -2.26 -17.85 -6.84
CA ASP A 36 -1.49 -17.02 -5.92
C ASP A 36 -0.91 -15.77 -6.64
N SER A 37 -0.86 -14.65 -5.93
CA SER A 37 -0.10 -13.47 -6.34
C SER A 37 1.22 -13.41 -5.58
N LYS A 38 2.32 -13.05 -6.27
CA LYS A 38 3.65 -12.96 -5.68
C LYS A 38 4.39 -11.71 -6.15
N SER A 39 4.94 -10.97 -5.20
CA SER A 39 5.91 -9.88 -5.41
C SER A 39 7.22 -10.20 -4.68
N LEU A 40 8.17 -9.27 -4.70
CA LEU A 40 9.43 -9.42 -3.95
C LEU A 40 9.18 -9.51 -2.43
N TYR A 41 8.14 -8.85 -1.93
CA TYR A 41 7.87 -8.69 -0.50
C TYR A 41 6.62 -9.44 -0.02
N GLN A 42 5.84 -10.02 -0.94
CA GLN A 42 4.53 -10.55 -0.59
C GLN A 42 4.18 -11.80 -1.40
N LYS A 43 3.52 -12.75 -0.75
CA LYS A 43 2.84 -13.87 -1.41
C LYS A 43 1.47 -14.04 -0.80
N ASP A 44 0.42 -13.84 -1.59
CA ASP A 44 -0.97 -14.06 -1.18
C ASP A 44 -1.60 -15.17 -2.00
N ASN A 45 -2.46 -15.96 -1.38
CA ASN A 45 -3.39 -16.80 -2.12
C ASN A 45 -4.56 -15.97 -2.69
N GLU A 46 -5.31 -16.56 -3.63
CA GLU A 46 -6.43 -15.90 -4.32
C GLU A 46 -7.48 -15.34 -3.34
N PHE A 47 -7.75 -16.06 -2.25
CA PHE A 47 -8.74 -15.64 -1.26
C PHE A 47 -8.27 -14.41 -0.47
N ALA A 48 -7.03 -14.40 0.01
CA ALA A 48 -6.44 -13.23 0.69
C ALA A 48 -6.40 -12.00 -0.22
N GLY A 49 -6.05 -12.18 -1.50
CA GLY A 49 -6.13 -11.11 -2.51
C GLY A 49 -7.55 -10.58 -2.68
N THR A 50 -8.54 -11.46 -2.72
CA THR A 50 -9.96 -11.09 -2.88
C THR A 50 -10.49 -10.33 -1.66
N ILE A 51 -10.14 -10.73 -0.44
CA ILE A 51 -10.50 -10.02 0.80
C ILE A 51 -9.96 -8.59 0.77
N LYS A 52 -8.67 -8.41 0.46
CA LYS A 52 -8.06 -7.06 0.35
C LYS A 52 -8.75 -6.20 -0.69
N ARG A 53 -9.15 -6.80 -1.82
CA ARG A 53 -9.86 -6.09 -2.88
C ARG A 53 -11.26 -5.66 -2.45
N VAL A 54 -12.06 -6.54 -1.86
CA VAL A 54 -13.39 -6.19 -1.32
C VAL A 54 -13.27 -5.07 -0.29
N MET A 55 -12.31 -5.17 0.64
CA MET A 55 -12.09 -4.12 1.63
C MET A 55 -11.74 -2.76 1.00
N SER A 56 -10.90 -2.77 -0.03
CA SER A 56 -10.54 -1.54 -0.76
C SER A 56 -11.75 -0.93 -1.48
N GLU A 57 -12.61 -1.76 -2.07
CA GLU A 57 -13.86 -1.33 -2.71
C GLU A 57 -14.82 -0.71 -1.70
N CYS A 58 -15.03 -1.34 -0.53
CA CYS A 58 -15.85 -0.79 0.55
C CYS A 58 -15.30 0.55 1.07
N ALA A 59 -13.97 0.70 1.13
CA ALA A 59 -13.30 1.94 1.54
C ALA A 59 -13.20 3.00 0.43
N GLN A 60 -13.70 2.71 -0.79
CA GLN A 60 -13.55 3.57 -1.97
C GLN A 60 -12.10 3.90 -2.32
N VAL A 61 -11.18 2.96 -2.07
CA VAL A 61 -9.75 3.07 -2.33
C VAL A 61 -9.39 2.32 -3.61
N GLY A 62 -8.80 3.04 -4.57
CA GLY A 62 -8.27 2.47 -5.81
C GLY A 62 -6.78 2.16 -5.72
N TRP A 63 -6.36 1.07 -6.36
CA TRP A 63 -4.95 0.70 -6.53
C TRP A 63 -4.65 0.56 -8.02
N MET A 64 -3.70 1.35 -8.53
CA MET A 64 -3.32 1.33 -9.96
C MET A 64 -2.27 0.26 -10.28
N SER A 65 -1.38 -0.03 -9.33
CA SER A 65 -0.27 -0.98 -9.49
C SER A 65 -0.09 -1.79 -8.21
N GLY A 66 0.40 -3.02 -8.35
CA GLY A 66 0.88 -3.85 -7.24
C GLY A 66 2.36 -3.63 -6.89
N GLY A 67 3.03 -2.68 -7.56
CA GLY A 67 4.42 -2.30 -7.33
C GLY A 67 4.58 -0.81 -6.97
N HIS A 68 5.82 -0.30 -7.03
CA HIS A 68 6.09 1.11 -6.78
C HIS A 68 5.55 2.01 -7.91
N SER A 69 5.26 3.27 -7.57
CA SER A 69 4.99 4.35 -8.52
C SER A 69 6.08 5.41 -8.45
N ASP A 70 6.27 6.16 -9.52
CA ASP A 70 7.27 7.23 -9.64
C ASP A 70 6.68 8.61 -9.27
N GLY A 71 5.84 8.63 -8.23
CA GLY A 71 5.25 9.87 -7.72
C GLY A 71 6.24 10.64 -6.85
N TYR A 72 6.19 11.97 -6.89
CA TYR A 72 6.97 12.79 -5.96
C TYR A 72 6.58 12.50 -4.50
N VAL A 73 7.60 12.29 -3.66
CA VAL A 73 7.42 12.04 -2.23
C VAL A 73 7.59 13.33 -1.44
N PRO A 74 6.69 13.66 -0.49
CA PRO A 74 6.87 14.78 0.41
C PRO A 74 8.12 14.60 1.29
N CYS A 75 8.92 15.65 1.42
CA CYS A 75 10.03 15.72 2.38
C CYS A 75 9.72 16.81 3.42
N PHE A 76 9.82 16.46 4.70
CA PHE A 76 9.57 17.38 5.81
C PHE A 76 10.86 17.61 6.59
N ALA A 77 11.18 18.87 6.87
CA ALA A 77 12.36 19.26 7.63
C ALA A 77 11.99 20.25 8.75
N ILE A 78 12.60 20.07 9.92
CA ILE A 78 12.38 20.91 11.12
C ILE A 78 13.73 21.16 11.78
N GLY A 79 13.96 22.41 12.20
CA GLY A 79 15.18 22.82 12.91
C GLY A 79 16.11 23.67 12.06
N VAL A 80 17.34 23.86 12.55
CA VAL A 80 18.37 24.64 11.85
C VAL A 80 18.70 23.99 10.52
N GLY A 81 18.64 24.75 9.42
CA GLY A 81 18.91 24.25 8.07
C GLY A 81 17.69 23.66 7.37
N ALA A 82 16.52 23.61 8.02
CA ALA A 82 15.28 23.14 7.38
C ALA A 82 14.89 23.98 6.16
N GLU A 83 15.24 25.27 6.16
CA GLU A 83 15.03 26.17 5.03
C GLU A 83 15.79 25.77 3.77
N GLN A 84 16.75 24.83 3.85
CA GLN A 84 17.47 24.28 2.68
C GLN A 84 16.69 23.15 1.98
N ILE A 85 15.68 22.55 2.63
CA ILE A 85 14.92 21.41 2.10
C ILE A 85 13.51 21.90 1.77
N HIS A 86 13.34 22.44 0.57
CA HIS A 86 12.07 22.97 0.11
C HIS A 86 11.90 22.83 -1.41
N GLY A 87 10.67 22.98 -1.89
CA GLY A 87 10.36 22.90 -3.32
C GLY A 87 10.40 21.49 -3.89
N ARG A 88 10.52 21.40 -5.21
CA ARG A 88 10.59 20.15 -5.97
C ARG A 88 12.06 19.87 -6.30
N ILE A 89 12.70 19.04 -5.48
CA ILE A 89 14.11 18.65 -5.60
C ILE A 89 14.23 17.16 -5.91
N ASP A 90 15.38 16.77 -6.46
CA ASP A 90 15.76 15.37 -6.61
C ASP A 90 16.17 14.76 -5.26
N ASN A 91 15.98 13.44 -5.10
CA ASN A 91 16.31 12.77 -3.84
C ASN A 91 17.83 12.77 -3.55
N THR A 92 18.67 12.92 -4.57
CA THR A 92 20.13 13.04 -4.42
C THR A 92 20.56 14.39 -3.84
N GLU A 93 19.72 15.42 -3.92
CA GLU A 93 20.01 16.74 -3.36
C GLU A 93 19.79 16.80 -1.84
N ILE A 94 18.85 15.99 -1.32
CA ILE A 94 18.53 15.91 0.11
C ILE A 94 19.77 15.64 0.98
N PRO A 95 20.59 14.60 0.74
CA PRO A 95 21.78 14.36 1.57
C PRO A 95 22.82 15.49 1.48
N LEU A 96 22.89 16.21 0.37
CA LEU A 96 23.79 17.37 0.22
C LEU A 96 23.31 18.55 1.08
N ALA A 97 22.00 18.82 1.08
CA ALA A 97 21.39 19.83 1.94
C ALA A 97 21.57 19.50 3.43
N MET A 98 21.40 18.23 3.81
CA MET A 98 21.65 17.75 5.17
C MET A 98 23.11 17.92 5.59
N ALA A 99 24.05 17.54 4.73
CA ALA A 99 25.49 17.70 5.00
C ALA A 99 25.86 19.19 5.20
N LYS A 100 25.33 20.07 4.35
CA LYS A 100 25.51 21.52 4.48
C LYS A 100 24.93 22.04 5.81
N ALA A 101 23.72 21.64 6.18
CA ALA A 101 23.10 22.03 7.45
C ALA A 101 23.91 21.54 8.67
N ALA A 102 24.54 20.37 8.57
CA ALA A 102 25.41 19.80 9.59
C ALA A 102 26.84 20.41 9.61
N GLY A 103 27.17 21.30 8.68
CA GLY A 103 28.51 21.88 8.54
C GLY A 103 29.55 20.90 7.98
N TRP A 104 29.13 19.85 7.29
CA TRP A 104 30.03 18.86 6.70
C TRP A 104 30.58 19.34 5.34
N GLN A 105 31.81 18.97 5.05
CA GLN A 105 32.43 19.18 3.74
C GLN A 105 31.82 18.18 2.75
N VAL A 106 31.04 18.68 1.81
CA VAL A 106 30.54 17.91 0.67
C VAL A 106 31.68 17.88 -0.37
N ARG A 107 32.17 16.68 -0.71
CA ARG A 107 33.18 16.47 -1.75
C ARG A 107 32.53 16.03 -3.05
#